data_AF-T1AGZ9-F1
#
_entry.id   AF-T1AGZ9-F1
#
_cell.length_a   1.000
_cell.length_b   1.000
_cell.length_c   1.000
_cell.angle_alpha   90.00
_cell.angle_beta   90.00
_cell.angle_gamma   90.00
#
_symmetry.space_group_name_H-M   'P 1'
#
loop_
_entity.id
_entity.type
_entity.pdbx_description
1 polymer ?
#
loop_
_entity_poly.entity_id
_entity_poly.type
_entity_poly.pdbx_seq_one_letter_code
_entity_poly.pdbx_strand_id
1 'polypeptide(L)' 'MRDCDWATAGRMASLMGALKIEYPGTQNQRFGYAEFAEQFRQQFGYVLD' A
#
# COMPACT_ATOMS: atom_id res chain seq x y z
N MET A 1 11.44 2.00 -11.95
CA MET A 1 11.22 1.80 -10.50
C MET A 1 11.35 3.15 -9.83
N ARG A 2 10.57 3.45 -8.79
CA ARG A 2 10.81 4.61 -7.93
C ARG A 2 11.96 4.27 -6.97
N ASP A 3 12.84 5.24 -6.69
CA ASP A 3 13.93 5.09 -5.73
C ASP A 3 13.42 5.28 -4.29
N CYS A 4 12.58 4.35 -3.84
CA CYS A 4 12.12 4.33 -2.45
C CYS A 4 13.19 3.69 -1.56
N ASP A 5 13.38 4.22 -0.36
CA ASP A 5 14.17 3.53 0.66
C ASP A 5 13.51 2.19 1.05
N TRP A 6 14.31 1.27 1.58
CA TRP A 6 13.86 -0.08 1.94
C TRP A 6 12.70 -0.10 2.95
N ALA A 7 12.65 0.85 3.89
CA ALA A 7 11.59 0.89 4.87
C ALA A 7 10.26 1.32 4.22
N THR A 8 10.30 2.30 3.33
CA THR A 8 9.14 2.73 2.53
C THR A 8 8.65 1.60 1.63
N ALA A 9 9.56 0.90 0.92
CA ALA A 9 9.19 -0.25 0.09
C ALA A 9 8.55 -1.38 0.93
N GLY A 10 9.09 -1.68 2.11
CA GLY A 10 8.54 -2.67 3.03
C GLY A 10 7.14 -2.30 3.54
N ARG A 11 6.91 -1.03 3.86
CA ARG A 11 5.58 -0.53 4.27
C ARG A 11 4.55 -0.62 3.15
N MET A 12 4.96 -0.27 1.91
CA MET A 12 4.11 -0.46 0.74
C MET A 12 3.72 -1.94 0.58
N ALA A 13 4.68 -2.86 0.70
CA ALA A 13 4.41 -4.30 0.61
C ALA A 13 3.49 -4.80 1.72
N SER A 14 3.65 -4.32 2.95
CA SER A 14 2.76 -4.62 4.08
C SER A 14 1.32 -4.19 3.79
N LEU A 15 1.12 -2.95 3.34
CA LEU A 15 -0.21 -2.43 2.98
C LEU A 15 -0.83 -3.21 1.83
N MET A 16 -0.06 -3.53 0.78
CA MET A 16 -0.53 -4.36 -0.33
C MET A 16 -1.03 -5.74 0.15
N GLY A 17 -0.35 -6.34 1.11
CA GLY A 17 -0.77 -7.61 1.72
C GLY A 17 -2.09 -7.50 2.48
N ALA A 18 -2.26 -6.42 3.26
CA ALA A 18 -3.51 -6.14 3.98
C ALA A 18 -4.70 -5.93 3.01
N LEU A 19 -4.54 -5.07 2.00
CA LEU A 19 -5.59 -4.83 1.00
C LEU A 19 -5.95 -6.10 0.21
N LYS A 20 -4.98 -6.97 -0.04
CA LYS A 20 -5.21 -8.24 -0.71
C LYS A 20 -6.06 -9.20 0.13
N ILE A 21 -5.86 -9.28 1.45
CA ILE A 21 -6.55 -10.27 2.29
C ILE A 21 -8.03 -9.93 2.53
N GLU A 22 -8.42 -8.66 2.38
CA GLU A 22 -9.81 -8.21 2.51
C GLU A 22 -10.78 -8.85 1.51
N TYR A 23 -10.25 -9.35 0.38
CA TYR A 23 -11.04 -9.97 -0.67
C TYR A 23 -10.63 -11.44 -0.87
N PRO A 24 -11.58 -12.40 -0.81
CA PRO A 24 -11.32 -13.78 -1.19
C PRO A 24 -10.80 -13.87 -2.63
N GLY A 25 -9.75 -14.66 -2.87
CA GLY A 25 -9.05 -14.74 -4.17
C GLY A 25 -7.76 -13.90 -4.22
N THR A 26 -6.85 -14.20 -5.15
CA THR A 26 -5.48 -13.64 -5.13
C THR A 26 -5.37 -12.22 -5.68
N GLN A 27 -6.29 -11.81 -6.56
CA GLN A 27 -6.23 -10.54 -7.29
C GLN A 27 -7.61 -9.88 -7.42
N ASN A 28 -8.43 -9.95 -6.36
CA ASN A 28 -9.79 -9.40 -6.38
C ASN A 28 -9.88 -7.98 -5.79
N GLN A 29 -8.86 -7.55 -5.06
CA GLN A 29 -8.73 -6.18 -4.57
C GLN A 29 -8.67 -5.16 -5.72
N ARG A 30 -9.35 -4.02 -5.56
CA ARG A 30 -9.37 -2.89 -6.50
C ARG A 30 -9.25 -1.61 -5.70
N PHE A 31 -8.28 -0.78 -6.02
CA PHE A 31 -8.08 0.53 -5.42
C PHE A 31 -7.31 1.44 -6.38
N GLY A 32 -7.47 2.75 -6.22
CA GLY A 32 -6.69 3.75 -6.94
C GLY A 32 -5.40 4.12 -6.21
N TYR A 33 -4.50 4.83 -6.89
CA TYR A 33 -3.27 5.34 -6.25
C TYR A 33 -3.58 6.31 -5.09
N ALA A 34 -4.54 7.22 -5.27
CA ALA A 34 -4.90 8.18 -4.23
C ALA A 34 -5.44 7.50 -2.96
N GLU A 35 -6.28 6.48 -3.13
CA GLU A 35 -6.79 5.66 -2.04
C GLU A 35 -5.66 4.90 -1.33
N PHE A 36 -4.76 4.28 -2.10
CA PHE A 36 -3.59 3.59 -1.54
C PHE A 36 -2.68 4.53 -0.76
N ALA A 37 -2.38 5.71 -1.30
CA ALA A 37 -1.54 6.71 -0.65
C ALA A 37 -2.17 7.25 0.64
N GLU A 38 -3.49 7.43 0.64
CA GLU A 38 -4.23 7.85 1.83
C GLU A 38 -4.22 6.76 2.91
N GLN A 39 -4.46 5.49 2.57
CA GLN A 39 -4.35 4.38 3.52
C GLN A 39 -2.91 4.23 4.05
N PHE A 40 -1.91 4.40 3.18
CA PHE A 40 -0.50 4.42 3.60
C PHE A 40 -0.24 5.52 4.63
N ARG A 41 -0.72 6.74 4.36
CA ARG A 41 -0.60 7.87 5.28
C ARG A 41 -1.28 7.61 6.62
N GLN A 42 -2.46 7.00 6.61
CA GLN A 42 -3.18 6.63 7.83
C GLN A 42 -2.43 5.59 8.67
N GLN A 43 -1.76 4.61 8.03
CA GLN A 43 -1.05 3.55 8.74
C GLN A 43 0.37 3.93 9.19
N PHE A 44 1.08 4.76 8.41
CA PHE A 44 2.51 5.02 8.62
C PHE A 44 2.85 6.49 8.90
N GLY A 45 1.88 7.40 8.81
CA GLY A 45 2.01 8.78 9.27
C GLY A 45 2.67 9.77 8.31
N TYR A 46 2.96 9.36 7.06
CA TYR A 46 3.52 10.25 6.04
C TYR A 46 3.01 9.92 4.63
N VAL A 47 3.17 10.86 3.70
CA VAL A 47 2.64 10.75 2.33
C VAL A 47 3.67 10.09 1.42
N LEU A 48 3.19 9.31 0.45
CA LEU A 48 4.00 8.79 -0.64
C LEU A 48 4.21 9.89 -1.69
N ASP A 49 5.47 10.26 -1.94
CA ASP A 49 5.86 11.09 -3.09
C ASP A 49 6.00 10.24 -4.38
#